data_AF-A0A4S8LPG5-F1
#
_entry.id   AF-A0A4S8LPG5-F1
#
_cell.length_a   1.000
_cell.length_b   1.000
_cell.length_c   1.000
_cell.angle_alpha   90.00
_cell.angle_beta   90.00
_cell.angle_gamma   90.00
#
_symmetry.space_group_name_H-M   'P 1'
#
loop_
_entity.id
_entity.type
_entity.pdbx_description
1 polymer ?
#
loop_
_entity_poly.entity_id
_entity_poly.type
_entity_poly.pdbx_seq_one_letter_code
_entity_poly.pdbx_strand_id
1 'polypeptide(L)'
;MASSSSWGTRQYSSSVYQPPPPGTTSLSHYPPPNRNNKLNSESLDEPLPEPIPSSPSPSYLSMSSQPSTRLSNPGDARKLIILDLNGTLLYRAPPKSRDLYPRKRGRDPRYIVTRPLRTVYARPYIPSFRKYLFHPETRKWLDVMVWSSAQPHSVEDMVGRVFGKNSGLIAVWARDTLGLNKAAYSSHLHSHSDSGHHRRPYLHSAQTTLLLDDSPLKARLQPWNHFCVPEYSREVWLRDGRVVAPPPPSSSLNEPTPSGFGSAPVESAPSLEAETDGGPKREVNAGRNVDDNGERTPRKYDETILAVIGILDAIKWQSNVAGWMKAKGVFRHNAPVHSLHDLNHLDPNRWFQYRDVRSHWVRRGKKALRELGIEIEAGVTGVLL
;
A
#
# COMPACT_ATOMS: atom_id res chain seq x y z
N MET A 1 11.96 -8.27 -42.93
CA MET A 1 10.62 -8.17 -43.50
C MET A 1 9.65 -7.85 -42.38
N ALA A 2 8.95 -6.72 -42.45
CA ALA A 2 8.00 -6.30 -41.41
C ALA A 2 6.57 -6.57 -41.88
N SER A 3 5.77 -7.26 -41.08
CA SER A 3 4.32 -7.35 -41.32
C SER A 3 3.64 -6.18 -40.62
N SER A 4 3.21 -5.21 -41.43
CA SER A 4 2.25 -4.21 -41.02
C SER A 4 0.85 -4.81 -41.09
N SER A 5 -0.02 -4.47 -40.15
CA SER A 5 -1.45 -4.80 -40.23
C SER A 5 -2.26 -3.61 -39.75
N SER A 6 -2.67 -2.78 -40.70
CA SER A 6 -3.61 -1.67 -40.48
C SER A 6 -5.04 -2.20 -40.39
N TRP A 7 -5.86 -1.60 -39.52
CA TRP A 7 -7.31 -1.79 -39.55
C TRP A 7 -8.06 -0.50 -39.21
N GLY A 8 -8.87 -0.05 -40.17
CA GLY A 8 -10.16 0.63 -39.97
C GLY A 8 -10.24 1.86 -39.06
N THR A 9 -10.03 3.04 -39.63
CA THR A 9 -10.55 4.29 -39.04
C THR A 9 -12.07 4.33 -39.14
N ARG A 10 -12.80 4.09 -38.04
CA ARG A 10 -14.19 4.56 -37.90
C ARG A 10 -14.19 5.91 -37.21
N GLN A 11 -14.58 6.96 -37.95
CA GLN A 11 -14.95 8.23 -37.36
C GLN A 11 -16.22 8.03 -36.51
N TYR A 12 -16.13 8.28 -35.21
CA TYR A 12 -17.30 8.52 -34.37
C TYR A 12 -17.41 10.02 -34.11
N SER A 13 -18.61 10.55 -34.33
CA SER A 13 -18.92 11.97 -34.11
C SER A 13 -18.69 12.35 -32.65
N SER A 14 -18.06 13.51 -32.43
CA SER A 14 -17.78 14.06 -31.11
C SER A 14 -19.05 14.58 -30.45
N SER A 15 -19.71 13.75 -29.64
CA SER A 15 -20.73 14.24 -28.71
C SER A 15 -20.05 14.84 -27.48
N VAL A 16 -20.04 16.17 -27.39
CA VAL A 16 -19.55 16.90 -26.22
C VAL A 16 -20.58 16.75 -25.10
N TYR A 17 -20.21 16.08 -24.01
CA TYR A 17 -21.06 15.96 -22.83
C TYR A 17 -21.19 17.31 -22.12
N GLN A 18 -22.37 17.93 -22.21
CA GLN A 18 -22.74 19.08 -21.40
C GLN A 18 -23.49 18.61 -20.13
N PRO A 19 -23.13 19.09 -18.93
CA PRO A 19 -23.90 18.79 -17.72
C PRO A 19 -25.25 19.52 -17.73
N PRO A 20 -26.32 18.93 -17.17
CA PRO A 20 -27.63 19.56 -17.11
C PRO A 20 -27.66 20.75 -16.13
N PRO A 21 -28.44 21.81 -16.41
CA PRO A 21 -28.58 22.94 -15.51
C PRO A 21 -29.41 22.58 -14.24
N PRO A 22 -29.23 23.32 -13.13
CA PRO A 22 -29.85 22.97 -11.86
C PRO A 22 -31.34 23.39 -11.78
N GLY A 23 -32.21 22.39 -11.78
CA GLY A 23 -33.41 22.34 -10.92
C GLY A 23 -34.59 23.28 -11.21
N THR A 24 -35.68 22.67 -11.69
CA THR A 24 -37.03 23.10 -11.30
C THR A 24 -37.88 21.89 -10.92
N THR A 25 -38.62 22.02 -9.82
CA THR A 25 -39.42 20.95 -9.22
C THR A 25 -40.74 20.72 -9.96
N SER A 26 -41.09 19.46 -10.21
CA SER A 26 -42.49 19.03 -10.25
C SER A 26 -42.61 17.56 -9.83
N LEU A 27 -43.52 17.26 -8.90
CA LEU A 27 -43.89 15.88 -8.57
C LEU A 27 -44.86 15.37 -9.64
N SER A 28 -44.49 14.33 -10.38
CA SER A 28 -45.44 13.50 -11.12
C SER A 28 -45.50 12.10 -10.51
N HIS A 29 -46.71 11.61 -10.28
CA HIS A 29 -46.94 10.25 -9.80
C HIS A 29 -46.56 9.23 -10.87
N TYR A 30 -45.71 8.27 -10.53
CA TYR A 30 -45.57 7.04 -11.31
C TYR A 30 -46.60 6.01 -10.83
N PRO A 31 -47.43 5.43 -11.70
CA PRO A 31 -48.30 4.32 -11.32
C PRO A 31 -47.46 3.04 -11.07
N PRO A 32 -47.96 2.08 -10.27
CA PRO A 32 -47.26 0.82 -10.06
C PRO A 32 -47.15 0.01 -11.37
N PRO A 33 -46.08 -0.77 -11.57
CA PRO A 33 -45.84 -1.45 -12.84
C PRO A 33 -46.90 -2.54 -13.09
N ASN A 34 -47.54 -2.47 -14.26
CA ASN A 34 -48.58 -3.40 -14.65
C ASN A 34 -48.00 -4.80 -14.90
N ARG A 35 -48.47 -5.79 -14.14
CA ARG A 35 -47.88 -7.13 -14.05
C ARG A 35 -48.44 -8.08 -15.10
N ASN A 36 -48.26 -7.74 -16.39
CA ASN A 36 -48.35 -8.68 -17.51
C ASN A 36 -47.88 -8.02 -18.82
N ASN A 37 -46.70 -8.43 -19.30
CA ASN A 37 -46.41 -8.52 -20.74
C ASN A 37 -45.30 -9.56 -20.96
N LYS A 38 -45.67 -10.69 -21.56
CA LYS A 38 -44.73 -11.61 -22.24
C LYS A 38 -44.67 -11.20 -23.72
N LEU A 39 -43.61 -11.64 -24.42
CA LEU A 39 -43.30 -11.36 -25.83
C LEU A 39 -42.71 -9.94 -26.02
N ASN A 40 -41.58 -9.71 -26.70
CA ASN A 40 -40.58 -10.62 -27.29
C ASN A 40 -39.18 -10.18 -26.84
N SER A 41 -38.35 -11.13 -26.41
CA SER A 41 -36.91 -10.91 -26.25
C SER A 41 -36.18 -11.43 -27.49
N GLU A 42 -36.02 -10.58 -28.50
CA GLU A 42 -34.90 -10.75 -29.43
C GLU A 42 -33.63 -10.46 -28.63
N SER A 43 -33.02 -11.53 -28.11
CA SER A 43 -31.72 -11.46 -27.45
C SER A 43 -30.68 -11.10 -28.50
N LEU A 44 -30.28 -9.82 -28.51
CA LEU A 44 -28.98 -9.47 -29.05
C LEU A 44 -27.94 -10.31 -28.31
N ASP A 45 -27.21 -11.16 -29.04
CA ASP A 45 -26.13 -11.99 -28.50
C ASP A 45 -25.01 -11.07 -27.97
N GLU A 46 -25.15 -10.63 -26.72
CA GLU A 46 -24.06 -9.98 -26.00
C GLU A 46 -23.01 -11.06 -25.70
N PRO A 47 -21.80 -10.96 -26.25
CA PRO A 47 -20.80 -12.03 -26.11
C PRO A 47 -20.46 -12.20 -24.63
N LEU A 48 -20.51 -13.46 -24.17
CA LEU A 48 -20.19 -13.81 -22.78
C LEU A 48 -18.85 -13.18 -22.37
N PRO A 49 -18.75 -12.57 -21.18
CA PRO A 49 -17.53 -11.91 -20.74
C PRO A 49 -16.35 -12.89 -20.76
N GLU A 50 -15.22 -12.46 -21.33
CA GLU A 50 -14.03 -13.30 -21.45
C GLU A 50 -13.64 -13.92 -20.09
N PRO A 51 -13.25 -15.21 -20.06
CA PRO A 51 -12.91 -15.88 -18.81
C PRO A 51 -11.73 -15.19 -18.13
N ILE A 52 -11.92 -14.80 -16.87
CA ILE A 52 -10.91 -14.11 -16.06
C ILE A 52 -9.63 -14.97 -16.02
N PRO A 53 -8.46 -14.45 -16.46
CA PRO A 53 -7.24 -15.25 -16.54
C PRO A 53 -6.86 -15.92 -15.21
N SER A 54 -6.58 -17.22 -15.26
CA SER A 54 -6.21 -18.04 -14.11
C SER A 54 -4.69 -18.12 -13.90
N SER A 55 -3.86 -17.73 -14.88
CA SER A 55 -2.40 -17.81 -14.81
C SER A 55 -1.71 -16.67 -15.61
N PRO A 56 -0.42 -16.38 -15.35
CA PRO A 56 0.36 -15.45 -16.17
C PRO A 56 0.41 -15.86 -17.65
N SER A 57 0.40 -14.89 -18.57
CA SER A 57 0.43 -15.19 -20.01
C SER A 57 1.78 -15.79 -20.47
N PRO A 58 1.80 -16.59 -21.54
CA PRO A 58 3.06 -17.10 -22.12
C PRO A 58 4.04 -15.98 -22.51
N SER A 59 3.53 -14.85 -23.03
CA SER A 59 4.33 -13.67 -23.36
C SER A 59 4.98 -13.04 -22.13
N TYR A 60 4.27 -13.00 -21.00
CA TYR A 60 4.82 -12.55 -19.72
C TYR A 60 5.88 -13.51 -19.18
N LEU A 61 5.64 -14.82 -19.25
CA LEU A 61 6.58 -15.83 -18.78
C LEU A 61 7.87 -15.84 -19.61
N SER A 62 7.79 -15.64 -20.92
CA SER A 62 8.94 -15.47 -21.80
C SER A 62 9.74 -14.21 -21.46
N MET A 63 9.09 -13.03 -21.44
CA MET A 63 9.73 -11.74 -21.11
C MET A 63 10.38 -11.74 -19.72
N SER A 64 9.71 -12.29 -18.71
CA SER A 64 10.24 -12.34 -17.33
C SER A 64 11.37 -13.35 -17.15
N SER A 65 11.59 -14.25 -18.12
CA SER A 65 12.74 -15.17 -18.15
C SER A 65 13.99 -14.54 -18.77
N GLN A 66 13.86 -13.42 -19.50
CA GLN A 66 15.01 -12.73 -20.06
C GLN A 66 15.85 -12.11 -18.93
N PRO A 67 17.19 -12.25 -18.95
CA PRO A 67 18.04 -11.68 -17.91
C PRO A 67 17.96 -10.15 -17.90
N SER A 68 18.10 -9.56 -16.71
CA SER A 68 18.34 -8.13 -16.59
C SER A 68 19.81 -7.81 -16.77
N THR A 69 20.10 -6.77 -17.54
CA THR A 69 21.43 -6.16 -17.71
C THR A 69 21.48 -4.81 -17.01
N ARG A 70 22.70 -4.36 -16.69
CA ARG A 70 22.91 -3.02 -16.11
C ARG A 70 22.82 -1.97 -17.21
N LEU A 71 21.99 -0.95 -17.00
CA LEU A 71 21.87 0.23 -17.87
C LEU A 71 23.03 1.20 -17.65
N SER A 72 23.41 1.93 -18.70
CA SER A 72 24.41 3.00 -18.66
C SER A 72 23.85 4.25 -17.98
N ASN A 73 22.62 4.64 -18.30
CA ASN A 73 21.90 5.74 -17.66
C ASN A 73 20.53 5.26 -17.14
N PRO A 74 20.12 5.57 -15.90
CA PRO A 74 18.79 5.20 -15.38
C PRO A 74 17.62 5.71 -16.24
N GLY A 75 17.80 6.82 -16.96
CA GLY A 75 16.81 7.39 -17.86
C GLY A 75 16.56 6.57 -19.14
N ASP A 76 17.49 5.68 -19.54
CA ASP A 76 17.41 4.91 -20.79
C ASP A 76 16.18 4.00 -20.84
N ALA A 77 15.72 3.53 -19.67
CA ALA A 77 14.51 2.72 -19.55
C ALA A 77 13.69 3.18 -18.34
N ARG A 78 12.93 4.28 -18.54
CA ARG A 78 12.04 4.88 -17.54
C ARG A 78 11.15 3.84 -16.85
N LYS A 79 11.15 3.84 -15.52
CA LYS A 79 10.45 2.91 -14.64
C LYS A 79 9.10 3.44 -14.20
N LEU A 80 8.21 2.53 -13.83
CA LEU A 80 6.96 2.83 -13.13
C LEU A 80 6.97 2.11 -11.79
N ILE A 81 6.68 2.81 -10.70
CA ILE A 81 6.23 2.18 -9.46
C ILE A 81 4.73 2.36 -9.31
N ILE A 82 4.03 1.25 -9.08
CA ILE A 82 2.63 1.21 -8.67
C ILE A 82 2.61 0.94 -7.17
N LEU A 83 1.89 1.77 -6.42
CA LEU A 83 1.84 1.77 -4.96
C LEU A 83 0.46 1.35 -4.47
N ASP A 84 0.37 0.29 -3.67
CA ASP A 84 -0.76 0.13 -2.75
C ASP A 84 -0.70 1.19 -1.61
N LEU A 85 -1.82 1.34 -0.90
CA LEU A 85 -1.97 2.23 0.24
C LEU A 85 -2.08 1.47 1.57
N ASN A 86 -3.14 0.67 1.76
CA ASN A 86 -3.50 0.14 3.08
C ASN A 86 -2.93 -1.26 3.32
N GLY A 87 -2.03 -1.36 4.30
CA GLY A 87 -1.16 -2.51 4.51
C GLY A 87 0.25 -2.20 3.99
N THR A 88 0.36 -1.42 2.92
CA THR A 88 1.65 -1.10 2.30
C THR A 88 2.27 0.23 2.78
N LEU A 89 1.60 1.38 2.60
CA LEU A 89 2.13 2.71 2.94
C LEU A 89 1.50 3.34 4.19
N LEU A 90 0.36 2.80 4.63
CA LEU A 90 -0.38 3.26 5.80
C LEU A 90 -1.22 2.14 6.42
N TYR A 91 -1.66 2.38 7.65
CA TYR A 91 -2.66 1.59 8.35
C TYR A 91 -3.95 2.39 8.45
N ARG A 92 -5.04 1.93 7.81
CA ARG A 92 -6.38 2.51 7.99
C ARG A 92 -7.14 1.70 9.02
N ALA A 93 -7.39 2.32 10.17
CA ALA A 93 -8.10 1.70 11.28
C ALA A 93 -9.51 1.21 10.89
N PRO A 94 -10.06 0.19 11.56
CA PRO A 94 -11.48 -0.14 11.42
C PRO A 94 -12.36 1.04 11.86
N PRO A 95 -13.62 1.13 11.39
CA PRO A 95 -14.57 2.11 11.90
C PRO A 95 -14.75 1.92 13.40
N LYS A 96 -14.88 3.01 14.18
CA LYS A 96 -15.27 2.87 15.59
C LYS A 96 -16.76 2.47 15.61
N SER A 97 -17.20 1.75 16.64
CA SER A 97 -18.61 1.33 16.76
C SER A 97 -19.61 2.50 16.59
N ARG A 98 -19.24 3.68 17.12
CA ARG A 98 -20.00 4.93 16.99
C ARG A 98 -20.13 5.48 15.56
N ASP A 99 -19.31 5.00 14.62
CA ASP A 99 -19.31 5.40 13.20
C ASP A 99 -20.07 4.39 12.31
N LEU A 100 -20.46 3.22 12.86
CA LEU A 100 -21.25 2.20 12.16
C LEU A 100 -22.74 2.59 12.06
N TYR A 101 -23.23 3.36 13.03
CA TYR A 101 -24.61 3.82 13.08
C TYR A 101 -24.73 5.27 12.57
N PRO A 102 -25.60 5.55 11.59
CA PRO A 102 -25.89 6.93 11.19
C PRO A 102 -26.44 7.69 12.39
N ARG A 103 -25.80 8.80 12.76
CA ARG A 103 -26.36 9.71 13.77
C ARG A 103 -27.68 10.28 13.23
N LYS A 104 -28.81 9.85 13.80
CA LYS A 104 -30.11 10.56 13.67
C LYS A 104 -30.00 11.94 14.32
N ARG A 105 -29.43 12.90 13.60
CA ARG A 105 -29.34 14.31 14.02
C ARG A 105 -30.23 15.14 13.11
N GLY A 106 -31.44 15.42 13.57
CA GLY A 106 -32.45 16.19 12.83
C GLY A 106 -33.63 15.37 12.35
N ARG A 107 -34.78 16.04 12.25
CA ARG A 107 -36.09 15.50 11.84
C ARG A 107 -36.33 15.63 10.33
N ASP A 108 -35.27 15.81 9.54
CA ASP A 108 -35.32 16.07 8.09
C ASP A 108 -34.74 14.87 7.31
N PRO A 109 -35.55 14.15 6.50
CA PRO A 109 -35.11 13.00 5.71
C PRO A 109 -34.04 13.28 4.64
N ARG A 110 -33.72 14.54 4.35
CA ARG A 110 -32.87 14.92 3.19
C ARG A 110 -31.37 14.89 3.46
N TYR A 111 -30.92 14.68 4.70
CA TYR A 111 -29.50 14.60 5.02
C TYR A 111 -28.98 13.15 4.91
N ILE A 112 -28.41 12.82 3.75
CA ILE A 112 -27.53 11.65 3.62
C ILE A 112 -26.28 11.90 4.47
N VAL A 113 -26.25 11.35 5.69
CA VAL A 113 -25.07 11.38 6.54
C VAL A 113 -24.01 10.47 5.92
N THR A 114 -23.07 11.06 5.19
CA THR A 114 -21.88 10.35 4.71
C THR A 114 -21.14 9.74 5.91
N ARG A 115 -20.72 8.48 5.78
CA ARG A 115 -20.00 7.81 6.88
C ARG A 115 -18.68 8.55 7.16
N PRO A 116 -18.27 8.72 8.43
CA PRO A 116 -17.01 9.37 8.76
C PRO A 116 -15.83 8.69 8.06
N LEU A 117 -14.87 9.49 7.57
CA LEU A 117 -13.60 8.96 7.09
C LEU A 117 -12.87 8.25 8.24
N ARG A 118 -12.30 7.08 7.95
CA ARG A 118 -11.58 6.27 8.93
C ARG A 118 -10.28 6.94 9.34
N THR A 119 -9.82 6.70 10.56
CA THR A 119 -8.48 7.15 10.98
C THR A 119 -7.41 6.40 10.19
N VAL A 120 -6.44 7.14 9.66
CA VAL A 120 -5.33 6.64 8.85
C VAL A 120 -4.02 7.08 9.48
N TYR A 121 -3.11 6.12 9.66
CA TYR A 121 -1.78 6.32 10.23
C TYR A 121 -0.74 5.99 9.16
N ALA A 122 0.12 6.94 8.81
CA ALA A 122 1.21 6.70 7.87
C ALA A 122 2.20 5.66 8.42
N ARG A 123 2.82 4.89 7.52
CA ARG A 123 4.00 4.07 7.83
C ARG A 123 5.20 5.00 8.12
N PRO A 124 6.18 4.59 8.94
CA PRO A 124 7.37 5.41 9.16
C PRO A 124 8.12 5.68 7.85
N TYR A 125 8.83 6.80 7.81
CA TYR A 125 9.65 7.28 6.69
C TYR A 125 8.88 7.69 5.42
N ILE A 126 7.55 7.77 5.45
CA ILE A 126 6.73 8.32 4.36
C ILE A 126 7.14 9.76 3.95
N PRO A 127 7.51 10.71 4.85
CA PRO A 127 7.98 12.02 4.43
C PRO A 127 9.23 11.97 3.54
N SER A 128 10.26 11.21 3.96
CA SER A 128 11.47 10.97 3.15
C SER A 128 11.19 10.21 1.87
N PHE A 129 10.28 9.24 1.88
CA PHE A 129 9.89 8.49 0.69
C PHE A 129 9.18 9.36 -0.34
N ARG A 130 8.27 10.23 0.10
CA ARG A 130 7.64 11.24 -0.77
C ARG A 130 8.69 12.17 -1.38
N LYS A 131 9.61 12.70 -0.56
CA LYS A 131 10.74 13.52 -1.05
C LYS A 131 11.57 12.75 -2.09
N TYR A 132 11.86 11.47 -1.85
CA TYR A 132 12.62 10.62 -2.77
C TYR A 132 11.89 10.39 -4.10
N LEU A 133 10.63 9.96 -4.07
CA LEU A 133 9.81 9.66 -5.24
C LEU A 133 9.68 10.85 -6.20
N PHE A 134 9.56 12.06 -5.66
CA PHE A 134 9.32 13.27 -6.44
C PHE A 134 10.54 14.20 -6.54
N HIS A 135 11.70 13.78 -6.05
CA HIS A 135 12.97 14.49 -6.27
C HIS A 135 13.23 14.68 -7.77
N PRO A 136 13.75 15.84 -8.23
CA PRO A 136 14.00 16.08 -9.66
C PRO A 136 14.81 14.97 -10.34
N GLU A 137 15.89 14.49 -9.69
CA GLU A 137 16.70 13.38 -10.20
C GLU A 137 15.94 12.05 -10.27
N THR A 138 15.03 11.78 -9.32
CA THR A 138 14.21 10.57 -9.35
C THR A 138 13.18 10.64 -10.49
N ARG A 139 12.52 11.79 -10.65
CA ARG A 139 11.56 12.03 -11.74
C ARG A 139 12.17 11.95 -13.14
N LYS A 140 13.50 12.02 -13.31
CA LYS A 140 14.17 11.75 -14.60
C LYS A 140 13.98 10.31 -15.07
N TRP A 141 13.90 9.34 -14.16
CA TRP A 141 13.83 7.91 -14.48
C TRP A 141 12.60 7.17 -13.93
N LEU A 142 11.87 7.73 -12.96
CA LEU A 142 10.72 7.09 -12.31
C LEU A 142 9.42 7.86 -12.52
N ASP A 143 8.38 7.13 -12.92
CA ASP A 143 6.97 7.50 -12.79
C ASP A 143 6.34 6.77 -11.59
N VAL A 144 5.33 7.41 -10.98
CA VAL A 144 4.71 6.96 -9.73
C VAL A 144 3.19 6.95 -9.87
N MET A 145 2.57 5.83 -9.55
CA MET A 145 1.13 5.59 -9.64
C MET A 145 0.62 4.95 -8.35
N VAL A 146 -0.66 5.15 -8.04
CA VAL A 146 -1.34 4.45 -6.93
C VAL A 146 -2.35 3.44 -7.49
N TRP A 147 -2.43 2.25 -6.88
CA TRP A 147 -3.46 1.24 -7.15
C TRP A 147 -3.97 0.63 -5.83
N SER A 148 -5.16 1.05 -5.40
CA SER A 148 -5.81 0.54 -4.19
C SER A 148 -7.14 -0.17 -4.49
N SER A 149 -7.45 -1.21 -3.71
CA SER A 149 -8.74 -1.92 -3.74
C SER A 149 -9.85 -1.22 -2.94
N ALA A 150 -9.58 -0.03 -2.39
CA ALA A 150 -10.54 0.78 -1.63
C ALA A 150 -11.47 1.62 -2.52
N GLN A 151 -12.60 2.07 -1.97
CA GLN A 151 -13.53 2.97 -2.67
C GLN A 151 -12.90 4.35 -2.92
N PRO A 152 -13.28 5.08 -3.98
CA PRO A 152 -12.64 6.34 -4.40
C PRO A 152 -12.40 7.36 -3.30
N HIS A 153 -13.45 7.75 -2.56
CA HIS A 153 -13.35 8.69 -1.43
C HIS A 153 -12.36 8.25 -0.33
N SER A 154 -12.17 6.94 -0.15
CA SER A 154 -11.20 6.39 0.79
C SER A 154 -9.79 6.45 0.22
N VAL A 155 -9.63 6.26 -1.10
CA VAL A 155 -8.34 6.41 -1.79
C VAL A 155 -7.90 7.87 -1.77
N GLU A 156 -8.82 8.81 -2.00
CA GLU A 156 -8.57 10.24 -1.95
C GLU A 156 -8.02 10.71 -0.59
N ASP A 157 -8.67 10.36 0.54
CA ASP A 157 -8.16 10.65 1.90
C ASP A 157 -6.78 10.03 2.15
N MET A 158 -6.60 8.76 1.77
CA MET A 158 -5.32 8.05 1.96
C MET A 158 -4.18 8.65 1.12
N VAL A 159 -4.44 9.01 -0.14
CA VAL A 159 -3.48 9.70 -1.04
C VAL A 159 -3.16 11.10 -0.50
N GLY A 160 -4.16 11.85 -0.05
CA GLY A 160 -3.99 13.17 0.54
C GLY A 160 -3.10 13.15 1.79
N ARG A 161 -3.15 12.08 2.60
CA ARG A 161 -2.30 11.90 3.79
C ARG A 161 -0.88 11.45 3.47
N VAL A 162 -0.71 10.53 2.51
CA VAL A 162 0.63 9.98 2.17
C VAL A 162 1.43 10.95 1.31
N PHE A 163 0.80 11.53 0.29
CA PHE A 163 1.49 12.33 -0.72
C PHE A 163 1.20 13.83 -0.59
N GLY A 164 0.02 14.21 -0.07
CA GLY A 164 -0.43 15.61 -0.07
C GLY A 164 -1.14 15.99 -1.36
N LYS A 165 -1.57 17.25 -1.45
CA LYS A 165 -2.14 17.83 -2.68
C LYS A 165 -1.04 18.00 -3.74
N ASN A 166 -1.40 17.90 -5.02
CA ASN A 166 -0.49 18.02 -6.17
C ASN A 166 0.72 17.09 -6.09
N SER A 167 0.47 15.83 -5.75
CA SER A 167 1.47 14.79 -5.46
C SER A 167 2.44 14.47 -6.59
N GLY A 168 2.15 14.86 -7.84
CA GLY A 168 2.99 14.51 -9.00
C GLY A 168 2.94 13.03 -9.38
N LEU A 169 1.94 12.30 -8.89
CA LEU A 169 1.53 10.97 -9.37
C LEU A 169 1.02 11.09 -10.82
N ILE A 170 1.28 10.08 -11.66
CA ILE A 170 0.79 10.02 -13.05
C ILE A 170 -0.61 9.42 -13.19
N ALA A 171 -1.06 8.67 -12.18
CA ALA A 171 -2.40 8.09 -12.10
C ALA A 171 -2.71 7.64 -10.66
N VAL A 172 -4.01 7.62 -10.32
CA VAL A 172 -4.55 7.07 -9.07
C VAL A 172 -5.72 6.16 -9.42
N TRP A 173 -5.61 4.88 -9.09
CA TRP A 173 -6.65 3.88 -9.30
C TRP A 173 -7.27 3.41 -7.98
N ALA A 174 -8.59 3.44 -7.94
CA ALA A 174 -9.46 2.95 -6.87
C ALA A 174 -10.32 1.77 -7.36
N ARG A 175 -11.22 1.26 -6.50
CA ARG A 175 -12.04 0.06 -6.75
C ARG A 175 -12.89 0.11 -8.02
N ASP A 176 -13.40 1.28 -8.36
CA ASP A 176 -14.21 1.56 -9.56
C ASP A 176 -13.39 1.49 -10.86
N THR A 177 -12.10 1.82 -10.81
CA THR A 177 -11.15 1.69 -11.93
C THR A 177 -10.57 0.27 -12.09
N LEU A 178 -11.05 -0.72 -11.32
CA LEU A 178 -10.60 -2.11 -11.46
C LEU A 178 -11.40 -2.82 -12.56
N GLY A 179 -10.70 -3.24 -13.62
CA GLY A 179 -11.33 -3.78 -14.83
C GLY A 179 -11.28 -2.84 -16.03
N LEU A 180 -10.60 -1.69 -15.92
CA LEU A 180 -10.34 -0.82 -17.08
C LEU A 180 -9.57 -1.58 -18.17
N ASN A 181 -10.07 -1.51 -19.40
CA ASN A 181 -9.42 -2.13 -20.55
C ASN A 181 -8.13 -1.37 -20.96
N LYS A 182 -7.34 -1.99 -21.85
CA LYS A 182 -6.05 -1.46 -22.32
C LYS A 182 -6.13 -0.06 -22.96
N ALA A 183 -7.28 0.29 -23.56
CA ALA A 183 -7.51 1.62 -24.11
C ALA A 183 -7.72 2.67 -23.01
N ALA A 184 -8.46 2.35 -21.93
CA ALA A 184 -8.67 3.24 -20.80
C ALA A 184 -7.38 3.50 -19.99
N TYR A 185 -6.54 2.47 -19.79
CA TYR A 185 -5.17 2.64 -19.25
C TYR A 185 -4.34 3.59 -20.13
N SER A 186 -4.35 3.36 -21.45
CA SER A 186 -3.60 4.21 -22.38
C SER A 186 -4.11 5.65 -22.33
N SER A 187 -5.43 5.87 -22.36
CA SER A 187 -6.07 7.19 -22.30
C SER A 187 -5.68 7.99 -21.06
N HIS A 188 -5.71 7.38 -19.86
CA HIS A 188 -5.32 8.06 -18.62
C HIS A 188 -3.86 8.55 -18.61
N LEU A 189 -2.94 7.82 -19.27
CA LEU A 189 -1.55 8.24 -19.46
C LEU A 189 -1.41 9.43 -20.44
N HIS A 190 -2.37 9.63 -21.34
CA HIS A 190 -2.41 10.80 -22.24
C HIS A 190 -3.07 12.01 -21.57
N SER A 191 -4.06 11.82 -20.69
CA SER A 191 -4.81 12.94 -20.07
C SER A 191 -4.04 13.75 -19.02
N HIS A 192 -2.90 13.27 -18.52
CA HIS A 192 -2.06 13.99 -17.54
C HIS A 192 -0.95 14.84 -18.17
N SER A 193 -0.85 14.92 -19.50
CA SER A 193 0.09 15.82 -20.18
C SER A 193 -0.48 17.23 -20.32
N ASP A 194 -0.51 17.99 -19.22
CA ASP A 194 -0.79 19.43 -19.30
C ASP A 194 0.48 20.22 -19.66
N SER A 195 0.32 21.10 -20.66
CA SER A 195 1.15 22.26 -21.02
C SER A 195 2.69 22.14 -20.97
N GLY A 196 3.29 21.95 -22.16
CA GLY A 196 4.55 22.65 -22.49
C GLY A 196 5.67 21.82 -23.11
N HIS A 197 5.70 20.50 -22.95
CA HIS A 197 6.74 19.65 -23.58
C HIS A 197 6.11 18.36 -24.15
N HIS A 198 6.25 18.15 -25.46
CA HIS A 198 5.77 16.95 -26.17
C HIS A 198 6.59 15.70 -25.80
N ARG A 199 6.49 15.23 -24.56
CA ARG A 199 6.96 13.90 -24.18
C ARG A 199 5.93 12.88 -24.64
N ARG A 200 6.32 12.01 -25.58
CA ARG A 200 5.53 10.82 -25.90
C ARG A 200 5.25 10.06 -24.59
N PRO A 201 4.03 9.58 -24.33
CA PRO A 201 3.75 8.81 -23.13
C PRO A 201 4.65 7.58 -23.13
N TYR A 202 5.45 7.43 -22.07
CA TYR A 202 6.32 6.28 -21.90
C TYR A 202 5.43 5.05 -21.69
N LEU A 203 5.40 4.16 -22.68
CA LEU A 203 4.67 2.90 -22.63
C LEU A 203 5.38 1.94 -21.67
N HIS A 204 4.96 1.97 -20.40
CA HIS A 204 5.44 1.04 -19.40
C HIS A 204 5.01 -0.40 -19.72
N SER A 205 5.87 -1.34 -19.35
CA SER A 205 5.64 -2.77 -19.50
C SER A 205 6.09 -3.49 -18.24
N ALA A 206 5.92 -4.80 -18.19
CA ALA A 206 6.47 -5.61 -17.11
C ALA A 206 8.02 -5.62 -17.07
N GLN A 207 8.74 -5.12 -18.09
CA GLN A 207 10.19 -4.89 -17.99
C GLN A 207 10.54 -3.63 -17.19
N THR A 208 9.61 -2.66 -17.06
CA THR A 208 9.86 -1.36 -16.43
C THR A 208 9.02 -1.08 -15.18
N THR A 209 8.03 -1.92 -14.89
CA THR A 209 7.06 -1.70 -13.80
C THR A 209 7.38 -2.51 -12.54
N LEU A 210 7.22 -1.92 -11.37
CA LEU A 210 7.23 -2.60 -10.07
C LEU A 210 5.94 -2.27 -9.31
N LEU A 211 5.24 -3.28 -8.79
CA LEU A 211 4.11 -3.14 -7.86
C LEU A 211 4.62 -3.34 -6.43
N LEU A 212 4.47 -2.31 -5.59
CA LEU A 212 4.69 -2.38 -4.15
C LEU A 212 3.34 -2.65 -3.47
N ASP A 213 3.21 -3.83 -2.85
CA ASP A 213 1.96 -4.31 -2.25
C ASP A 213 2.27 -5.35 -1.15
N ASP A 214 1.48 -5.42 -0.08
CA ASP A 214 1.62 -6.43 0.97
C ASP A 214 0.92 -7.76 0.62
N SER A 215 0.05 -7.78 -0.40
CA SER A 215 -0.71 -8.95 -0.82
C SER A 215 -0.26 -9.49 -2.20
N PRO A 216 0.29 -10.72 -2.27
CA PRO A 216 0.65 -11.37 -3.54
C PRO A 216 -0.51 -11.55 -4.53
N LEU A 217 -1.76 -11.48 -4.07
CA LEU A 217 -2.94 -11.72 -4.90
C LEU A 217 -3.13 -10.69 -6.01
N LYS A 218 -2.76 -9.42 -5.80
CA LYS A 218 -2.88 -8.39 -6.86
C LYS A 218 -1.95 -8.65 -8.04
N ALA A 219 -0.80 -9.28 -7.79
CA ALA A 219 0.20 -9.59 -8.80
C ALA A 219 0.13 -11.03 -9.33
N ARG A 220 -0.93 -11.79 -9.04
CA ARG A 220 -1.05 -13.22 -9.40
C ARG A 220 -0.80 -13.53 -10.89
N LEU A 221 -1.10 -12.58 -11.78
CA LEU A 221 -0.85 -12.70 -13.24
C LEU A 221 0.51 -12.14 -13.69
N GLN A 222 1.22 -11.42 -12.82
CA GLN A 222 2.53 -10.80 -13.07
C GLN A 222 3.45 -10.91 -11.83
N PRO A 223 3.71 -12.13 -11.31
CA PRO A 223 4.31 -12.32 -9.98
C PRO A 223 5.72 -11.74 -9.85
N TRP A 224 6.49 -11.66 -10.94
CA TRP A 224 7.84 -11.09 -10.92
C TRP A 224 7.87 -9.56 -10.95
N ASN A 225 6.73 -8.90 -11.07
CA ASN A 225 6.61 -7.45 -10.91
C ASN A 225 6.22 -7.06 -9.48
N HIS A 226 5.91 -8.02 -8.62
CA HIS A 226 5.58 -7.77 -7.22
C HIS A 226 6.83 -7.62 -6.38
N PHE A 227 6.91 -6.54 -5.60
CA PHE A 227 7.78 -6.45 -4.44
C PHE A 227 6.92 -6.49 -3.17
N CYS A 228 6.75 -7.69 -2.62
CA CYS A 228 6.00 -7.91 -1.39
C CYS A 228 6.69 -7.25 -0.20
N VAL A 229 5.93 -6.55 0.64
CA VAL A 229 6.41 -5.97 1.91
C VAL A 229 5.61 -6.53 3.09
N PRO A 230 6.15 -6.50 4.34
CA PRO A 230 5.34 -6.81 5.51
C PRO A 230 4.14 -5.87 5.58
N GLU A 231 2.96 -6.41 5.92
CA GLU A 231 1.80 -5.58 6.23
C GLU A 231 2.11 -4.64 7.40
N TYR A 232 1.83 -3.35 7.21
CA TYR A 232 1.83 -2.35 8.27
C TYR A 232 0.49 -2.44 9.03
N SER A 233 0.39 -3.47 9.87
CA SER A 233 -0.80 -3.76 10.67
C SER A 233 -0.92 -2.83 11.89
N ARG A 234 -2.03 -2.96 12.63
CA ARG A 234 -2.24 -2.27 13.90
C ARG A 234 -1.12 -2.53 14.91
N GLU A 235 -0.62 -3.75 14.95
CA GLU A 235 0.42 -4.22 15.88
C GLU A 235 1.77 -3.55 15.56
N VAL A 236 2.09 -3.39 14.26
CA VAL A 236 3.28 -2.68 13.80
C VAL A 236 3.17 -1.19 14.14
N TRP A 237 2.03 -0.56 13.84
CA TRP A 237 1.77 0.83 14.21
C TRP A 237 1.87 1.07 15.73
N LEU A 238 1.29 0.19 16.57
CA LEU A 238 1.39 0.29 18.03
C LEU A 238 2.82 0.12 18.55
N ARG A 239 3.61 -0.79 17.94
CA ARG A 239 5.03 -0.95 18.26
C ARG A 239 5.81 0.33 17.96
N ASP A 240 5.52 0.95 16.82
CA ASP A 240 6.21 2.15 16.35
C ASP A 240 5.81 3.39 17.17
N GLY A 241 4.56 3.49 17.63
CA GLY A 241 4.16 4.50 18.63
C GLY A 241 4.89 4.36 19.98
N ARG A 242 5.22 3.13 20.40
CA ARG A 242 6.04 2.85 21.60
C ARG A 242 7.53 3.18 21.45
N VAL A 243 7.98 3.67 20.29
CA VAL A 243 9.32 4.27 20.12
C VAL A 243 9.34 5.71 20.66
N VAL A 244 8.19 6.42 20.60
CA VAL A 244 8.07 7.81 21.06
C VAL A 244 7.74 7.90 22.56
N ALA A 245 7.07 6.88 23.12
CA ALA A 245 6.75 6.83 24.53
C ALA A 245 8.00 6.57 25.40
N PRO A 246 8.18 7.27 26.54
CA PRO A 246 9.24 6.96 27.49
C PRO A 246 9.12 5.50 27.97
N PRO A 247 10.24 4.84 28.35
CA PRO A 247 10.16 3.51 28.92
C PRO A 247 9.28 3.54 30.18
N PRO A 248 8.44 2.52 30.42
CA PRO A 248 7.71 2.42 31.68
C PRO A 248 8.73 2.42 32.83
N PRO A 249 8.43 3.07 33.97
CA PRO A 249 9.31 3.02 35.12
C PRO A 249 9.58 1.56 35.46
N SER A 250 10.84 1.21 35.62
CA SER A 250 11.21 -0.12 36.11
C SER A 250 10.60 -0.29 37.49
N SER A 251 9.65 -1.21 37.61
CA SER A 251 9.25 -1.77 38.90
C SER A 251 10.49 -2.41 39.51
N SER A 252 11.16 -1.67 40.39
CA SER A 252 12.32 -2.15 41.15
C SER A 252 11.86 -3.34 41.99
N LEU A 253 12.44 -4.51 41.71
CA LEU A 253 12.27 -5.68 42.56
C LEU A 253 12.95 -5.39 43.90
N ASN A 254 12.13 -5.29 44.94
CA ASN A 254 12.42 -5.43 46.38
C ASN A 254 13.78 -4.93 46.91
N GLU A 255 13.75 -3.87 47.73
CA GLU A 255 14.58 -3.83 48.94
C GLU A 255 13.72 -4.18 50.17
N PRO A 256 14.24 -4.97 51.13
CA PRO A 256 13.53 -5.27 52.38
C PRO A 256 13.74 -4.17 53.41
N THR A 257 12.67 -3.54 53.88
CA THR A 257 12.73 -2.63 55.03
C THR A 257 12.78 -3.41 56.36
N PRO A 258 13.58 -2.98 57.35
CA PRO A 258 13.69 -3.65 58.64
C PRO A 258 12.49 -3.39 59.56
N SER A 259 12.33 -4.27 60.55
CA SER A 259 11.22 -4.35 61.51
C SER A 259 11.16 -3.19 62.53
N GLY A 260 9.96 -2.84 63.01
CA GLY A 260 9.80 -1.90 64.12
C GLY A 260 8.36 -1.59 64.58
N PHE A 261 7.76 -2.50 65.36
CA PHE A 261 6.69 -2.30 66.38
C PHE A 261 5.39 -1.52 66.07
N GLY A 262 4.23 -2.15 66.32
CA GLY A 262 2.93 -1.46 66.41
C GLY A 262 1.67 -2.35 66.34
N SER A 263 1.25 -2.94 67.46
CA SER A 263 -0.04 -3.66 67.65
C SER A 263 -1.14 -2.66 68.06
N ALA A 264 -2.47 -2.87 67.94
CA ALA A 264 -3.41 -3.81 67.29
C ALA A 264 -4.85 -3.26 67.57
N PRO A 265 -6.02 -3.89 67.29
CA PRO A 265 -6.34 -5.16 66.61
C PRO A 265 -7.45 -5.08 65.52
N VAL A 266 -7.70 -6.25 64.94
CA VAL A 266 -8.79 -6.72 64.05
C VAL A 266 -10.21 -6.20 64.36
N GLU A 267 -10.97 -5.87 63.30
CA GLU A 267 -12.43 -6.11 63.24
C GLU A 267 -12.83 -6.54 61.80
N SER A 268 -13.99 -7.18 61.63
CA SER A 268 -14.17 -8.20 60.56
C SER A 268 -15.52 -8.19 59.81
N ALA A 269 -15.42 -8.30 58.47
CA ALA A 269 -16.44 -8.82 57.53
C ALA A 269 -17.73 -7.98 57.32
N PRO A 270 -18.59 -8.27 56.31
CA PRO A 270 -18.49 -9.32 55.29
C PRO A 270 -18.63 -8.89 53.81
N SER A 271 -18.35 -9.88 52.98
CA SER A 271 -18.55 -10.07 51.54
C SER A 271 -19.84 -9.50 50.91
N LEU A 272 -19.73 -9.06 49.66
CA LEU A 272 -20.78 -9.24 48.66
C LEU A 272 -20.17 -9.82 47.38
N GLU A 273 -20.65 -10.99 46.99
CA GLU A 273 -20.21 -11.73 45.81
C GLU A 273 -20.98 -11.26 44.57
N ALA A 274 -20.27 -11.13 43.45
CA ALA A 274 -20.89 -11.02 42.13
C ALA A 274 -19.96 -11.70 41.11
N GLU A 275 -20.32 -12.92 40.71
CA GLU A 275 -19.56 -13.70 39.75
C GLU A 275 -19.48 -13.01 38.39
N THR A 276 -18.28 -12.96 37.79
CA THR A 276 -18.15 -12.81 36.34
C THR A 276 -17.15 -13.83 35.78
N ASP A 277 -17.75 -14.89 35.23
CA ASP A 277 -17.30 -15.79 34.16
C ASP A 277 -15.82 -15.72 33.70
N GLY A 278 -15.14 -16.86 33.82
CA GLY A 278 -13.70 -17.02 33.58
C GLY A 278 -13.32 -17.19 32.11
N GLY A 279 -13.21 -16.08 31.38
CA GLY A 279 -12.44 -16.04 30.12
C GLY A 279 -10.92 -15.95 30.40
N PRO A 280 -10.06 -16.80 29.80
CA PRO A 280 -8.62 -16.75 30.09
C PRO A 280 -8.01 -15.44 29.61
N LYS A 281 -7.57 -14.61 30.58
CA LYS A 281 -6.71 -13.45 30.34
C LYS A 281 -5.39 -13.95 29.73
N ARG A 282 -5.32 -13.97 28.40
CA ARG A 282 -4.03 -14.03 27.70
C ARG A 282 -3.28 -12.75 28.03
N GLU A 283 -2.38 -12.83 29.01
CA GLU A 283 -1.29 -11.88 29.13
C GLU A 283 -0.60 -11.80 27.76
N VAL A 284 -0.75 -10.66 27.10
CA VAL A 284 0.06 -10.30 25.94
C VAL A 284 1.46 -10.02 26.45
N ASN A 285 2.22 -11.11 26.65
CA ASN A 285 3.61 -11.08 27.04
C ASN A 285 4.35 -10.19 26.03
N ALA A 286 4.72 -8.98 26.48
CA ALA A 286 5.21 -7.94 25.61
C ALA A 286 6.63 -8.30 25.18
N GLY A 287 6.72 -9.04 24.06
CA GLY A 287 7.93 -9.63 23.51
C GLY A 287 9.14 -8.71 23.67
N ARG A 288 10.06 -9.11 24.55
CA ARG A 288 11.34 -8.43 24.71
C ARG A 288 12.14 -8.72 23.44
N ASN A 289 12.41 -7.69 22.64
CA ASN A 289 13.32 -7.77 21.49
C ASN A 289 14.78 -7.87 21.99
N VAL A 290 15.09 -9.03 22.55
CA VAL A 290 16.44 -9.49 22.86
C VAL A 290 17.00 -10.07 21.56
N ASP A 291 18.24 -9.75 21.21
CA ASP A 291 18.93 -10.47 20.14
C ASP A 291 19.61 -11.74 20.66
N ASP A 292 20.23 -12.51 19.77
CA ASP A 292 20.85 -13.80 20.07
C ASP A 292 21.98 -13.70 21.12
N ASN A 293 22.46 -12.49 21.43
CA ASN A 293 23.49 -12.20 22.43
C ASN A 293 22.94 -11.72 23.79
N GLY A 294 21.63 -11.63 23.96
CA GLY A 294 21.03 -11.15 25.22
C GLY A 294 20.87 -9.63 25.32
N GLU A 295 21.28 -8.85 24.32
CA GLU A 295 21.23 -7.39 24.39
C GLU A 295 19.85 -6.82 24.05
N ARG A 296 19.46 -5.75 24.75
CA ARG A 296 18.27 -4.97 24.41
C ARG A 296 18.54 -4.15 23.16
N THR A 297 18.15 -4.69 22.00
CA THR A 297 18.19 -3.93 20.74
C THR A 297 17.40 -2.61 20.89
N PRO A 298 17.97 -1.44 20.50
CA PRO A 298 17.26 -0.18 20.60
C PRO A 298 15.95 -0.22 19.81
N ARG A 299 14.87 0.30 20.40
CA ARG A 299 13.56 0.38 19.72
C ARG A 299 13.70 1.22 18.46
N LYS A 300 13.46 0.61 17.30
CA LYS A 300 13.46 1.25 15.99
C LYS A 300 12.07 1.18 15.38
N TYR A 301 11.70 2.23 14.65
CA TYR A 301 10.54 2.24 13.77
C TYR A 301 10.65 1.17 12.68
N ASP A 302 9.54 0.84 12.02
CA ASP A 302 9.58 0.02 10.81
C ASP A 302 10.42 0.66 9.69
N GLU A 303 11.60 0.11 9.43
CA GLU A 303 12.51 0.57 8.37
C GLU A 303 12.14 0.07 6.96
N THR A 304 11.00 -0.61 6.78
CA THR A 304 10.58 -1.19 5.48
C THR A 304 10.59 -0.17 4.34
N ILE A 305 10.11 1.05 4.57
CA ILE A 305 10.11 2.12 3.55
C ILE A 305 11.54 2.53 3.14
N LEU A 306 12.50 2.49 4.07
CA LEU A 306 13.91 2.73 3.74
C LEU A 306 14.50 1.59 2.89
N ALA A 307 14.08 0.35 3.14
CA ALA A 307 14.46 -0.78 2.28
C ALA A 307 13.86 -0.67 0.87
N VAL A 308 12.60 -0.22 0.74
CA VAL A 308 11.97 0.07 -0.57
C VAL A 308 12.79 1.09 -1.35
N ILE A 309 13.24 2.18 -0.72
CA ILE A 309 14.12 3.18 -1.38
C ILE A 309 15.43 2.53 -1.86
N GLY A 310 16.02 1.64 -1.07
CA GLY A 310 17.22 0.90 -1.47
C GLY A 310 17.00 -0.01 -2.68
N ILE A 311 15.83 -0.66 -2.77
CA ILE A 311 15.43 -1.48 -3.92
C ILE A 311 15.23 -0.61 -5.15
N LEU A 312 14.54 0.53 -5.02
CA LEU A 312 14.37 1.51 -6.10
C LEU A 312 15.70 2.02 -6.64
N ASP A 313 16.65 2.31 -5.75
CA ASP A 313 18.02 2.71 -6.12
C ASP A 313 18.80 1.61 -6.87
N ALA A 314 18.45 0.32 -6.69
CA ALA A 314 19.01 -0.77 -7.48
C ALA A 314 18.25 -1.00 -8.81
N ILE A 315 16.92 -1.00 -8.80
CA ILE A 315 16.12 -1.29 -10.01
C ILE A 315 16.17 -0.19 -11.07
N LYS A 316 16.53 1.05 -10.70
CA LYS A 316 16.77 2.14 -11.66
C LYS A 316 17.86 1.80 -12.69
N TRP A 317 18.78 0.90 -12.34
CA TRP A 317 19.86 0.44 -13.22
C TRP A 317 19.54 -0.84 -14.00
N GLN A 318 18.33 -1.40 -13.90
CA GLN A 318 17.99 -2.70 -14.46
C GLN A 318 17.24 -2.55 -15.77
N SER A 319 17.65 -3.24 -16.84
CA SER A 319 16.92 -3.23 -18.11
C SER A 319 15.59 -4.01 -18.04
N ASN A 320 15.51 -5.04 -17.18
CA ASN A 320 14.31 -5.86 -16.99
C ASN A 320 13.99 -6.06 -15.50
N VAL A 321 13.02 -5.31 -14.97
CA VAL A 321 12.58 -5.40 -13.56
C VAL A 321 12.06 -6.81 -13.22
N ALA A 322 11.18 -7.37 -14.07
CA ALA A 322 10.66 -8.73 -13.86
C ALA A 322 11.77 -9.79 -13.90
N GLY A 323 12.69 -9.68 -14.87
CA GLY A 323 13.87 -10.54 -14.97
C GLY A 323 14.79 -10.45 -13.74
N TRP A 324 15.02 -9.24 -13.23
CA TRP A 324 15.82 -9.01 -12.02
C TRP A 324 15.19 -9.64 -10.77
N MET A 325 13.88 -9.47 -10.59
CA MET A 325 13.12 -10.08 -9.48
C MET A 325 13.11 -11.61 -9.58
N LYS A 326 12.83 -12.16 -10.77
CA LYS A 326 12.85 -13.61 -11.02
C LYS A 326 14.23 -14.22 -10.75
N ALA A 327 15.30 -13.52 -11.14
CA ALA A 327 16.69 -13.90 -10.88
C ALA A 327 17.14 -13.70 -9.41
N LYS A 328 16.20 -13.51 -8.47
CA LYS A 328 16.43 -13.34 -7.03
C LYS A 328 17.30 -12.11 -6.70
N GLY A 329 17.22 -11.04 -7.50
CA GLY A 329 18.06 -9.85 -7.39
C GLY A 329 18.08 -9.20 -5.99
N VAL A 330 16.97 -9.30 -5.26
CA VAL A 330 16.78 -8.87 -3.86
C VAL A 330 17.78 -9.55 -2.90
N PHE A 331 18.23 -10.77 -3.18
CA PHE A 331 19.16 -11.52 -2.32
C PHE A 331 20.62 -11.41 -2.77
N ARG A 332 20.87 -11.20 -4.07
CA ARG A 332 22.21 -11.28 -4.69
C ARG A 332 23.29 -10.38 -4.10
N HIS A 333 22.92 -9.29 -3.44
CA HIS A 333 23.89 -8.29 -2.94
C HIS A 333 24.32 -8.53 -1.49
N ASN A 334 23.71 -9.51 -0.78
CA ASN A 334 23.92 -9.68 0.65
C ASN A 334 23.57 -11.09 1.16
N ALA A 335 23.70 -12.11 0.30
CA ALA A 335 23.55 -13.51 0.71
C ALA A 335 24.62 -13.83 1.77
N PRO A 336 24.24 -14.32 2.97
CA PRO A 336 25.21 -14.72 3.98
C PRO A 336 26.13 -15.81 3.43
N VAL A 337 27.42 -15.73 3.78
CA VAL A 337 28.47 -16.66 3.32
C VAL A 337 28.20 -18.11 3.76
N HIS A 338 27.28 -18.32 4.71
CA HIS A 338 26.86 -19.64 5.23
C HIS A 338 25.49 -20.14 4.76
N SER A 339 24.81 -19.46 3.82
CA SER A 339 23.50 -19.90 3.30
C SER A 339 23.34 -19.72 1.79
N LEU A 340 24.42 -19.97 1.03
CA LEU A 340 24.40 -20.07 -0.44
C LEU A 340 24.07 -21.49 -0.95
N HIS A 341 23.84 -22.45 -0.05
CA HIS A 341 23.23 -23.74 -0.40
C HIS A 341 21.73 -23.55 -0.71
N ASP A 342 21.53 -23.20 -1.98
CA ASP A 342 20.31 -23.14 -2.76
C ASP A 342 19.40 -21.88 -2.67
N LEU A 343 19.64 -20.95 -3.61
CA LEU A 343 18.78 -19.80 -3.91
C LEU A 343 17.36 -20.19 -4.40
N ASN A 344 17.13 -21.45 -4.81
CA ASN A 344 15.82 -21.93 -5.24
C ASN A 344 14.81 -21.93 -4.09
N HIS A 345 15.24 -22.16 -2.86
CA HIS A 345 14.37 -22.19 -1.67
C HIS A 345 13.98 -20.80 -1.14
N LEU A 346 14.62 -19.71 -1.60
CA LEU A 346 14.33 -18.35 -1.13
C LEU A 346 13.10 -17.76 -1.83
N ASP A 347 12.02 -17.52 -1.09
CA ASP A 347 10.84 -16.80 -1.57
C ASP A 347 11.12 -15.27 -1.63
N PRO A 348 11.10 -14.64 -2.82
CA PRO A 348 11.26 -13.19 -2.95
C PRO A 348 10.19 -12.40 -2.20
N ASN A 349 9.01 -12.98 -1.94
CA ASN A 349 7.96 -12.34 -1.17
C ASN A 349 8.19 -12.38 0.35
N ARG A 350 9.32 -12.97 0.79
CA ARG A 350 9.71 -13.12 2.21
C ARG A 350 11.10 -12.56 2.50
N TRP A 351 11.69 -11.77 1.59
CA TRP A 351 13.03 -11.16 1.74
C TRP A 351 13.22 -10.45 3.09
N PHE A 352 12.16 -9.85 3.63
CA PHE A 352 12.16 -9.10 4.87
C PHE A 352 12.31 -9.98 6.13
N GLN A 353 12.14 -11.30 6.03
CA GLN A 353 12.37 -12.24 7.12
C GLN A 353 13.87 -12.37 7.43
N TYR A 354 14.73 -12.20 6.42
CA TYR A 354 16.18 -12.29 6.54
C TYR A 354 16.77 -10.95 7.01
N ARG A 355 17.27 -10.91 8.25
CA ARG A 355 17.81 -9.70 8.91
C ARG A 355 18.85 -8.99 8.05
N ASP A 356 19.82 -9.71 7.48
CA ASP A 356 20.92 -9.12 6.71
C ASP A 356 20.49 -8.58 5.36
N VAL A 357 19.59 -9.28 4.67
CA VAL A 357 18.97 -8.80 3.42
C VAL A 357 18.22 -7.50 3.68
N ARG A 358 17.41 -7.46 4.76
CA ARG A 358 16.70 -6.25 5.16
C ARG A 358 17.66 -5.11 5.53
N SER A 359 18.69 -5.39 6.34
CA SER A 359 19.69 -4.40 6.73
C SER A 359 20.51 -3.85 5.56
N HIS A 360 20.79 -4.66 4.53
CA HIS A 360 21.40 -4.20 3.28
C HIS A 360 20.54 -3.14 2.60
N TRP A 361 19.27 -3.46 2.33
CA TRP A 361 18.37 -2.57 1.60
C TRP A 361 18.09 -1.29 2.38
N VAL A 362 17.93 -1.37 3.71
CA VAL A 362 17.85 -0.17 4.58
C VAL A 362 19.11 0.68 4.47
N ARG A 363 20.31 0.09 4.56
CA ARG A 363 21.59 0.83 4.44
C ARG A 363 21.71 1.51 3.08
N ARG A 364 21.30 0.82 2.01
CA ARG A 364 21.29 1.35 0.64
C ARG A 364 20.28 2.49 0.46
N GLY A 365 19.06 2.36 0.99
CA GLY A 365 18.07 3.44 0.91
C GLY A 365 18.48 4.68 1.70
N LYS A 366 19.07 4.50 2.89
CA LYS A 366 19.67 5.61 3.66
C LYS A 366 20.82 6.28 2.89
N LYS A 367 21.60 5.54 2.10
CA LYS A 367 22.64 6.11 1.22
C LYS A 367 22.01 6.91 0.06
N ALA A 368 21.03 6.33 -0.63
CA ALA A 368 20.34 6.98 -1.74
C ALA A 368 19.62 8.29 -1.32
N LEU A 369 19.05 8.34 -0.11
CA LEU A 369 18.50 9.58 0.45
C LEU A 369 19.58 10.65 0.65
N ARG A 370 20.72 10.30 1.25
CA ARG A 370 21.85 11.24 1.45
C ARG A 370 22.43 11.76 0.13
N GLU A 371 22.54 10.90 -0.89
CA GLU A 371 23.03 11.28 -2.23
C GLU A 371 22.12 12.27 -2.95
N LEU A 372 20.84 12.36 -2.57
CA LEU A 372 19.89 13.37 -3.05
C LEU A 372 19.69 14.54 -2.06
N GLY A 373 20.48 14.63 -0.98
CA GLY A 373 20.31 15.66 0.04
C GLY A 373 19.02 15.56 0.85
N ILE A 374 18.38 14.38 0.89
CA ILE A 374 17.08 14.17 1.54
C ILE A 374 17.28 13.68 2.97
N GLU A 375 16.69 14.40 3.93
CA GLU A 375 16.68 14.02 5.35
C GLU A 375 15.88 12.73 5.61
N ILE A 376 16.30 11.96 6.63
CA ILE A 376 15.65 10.73 7.08
C ILE A 376 14.68 11.06 8.23
N GLU A 377 13.46 11.41 7.88
CA GLU A 377 12.37 11.78 8.79
C GLU A 377 11.48 10.57 9.05
N ALA A 378 11.38 10.11 10.30
CA ALA A 378 10.49 8.99 10.64
C ALA A 378 9.01 9.32 10.40
N GLY A 379 8.59 10.58 10.54
CA GLY A 379 7.20 11.02 10.28
C GLY A 379 6.15 10.50 11.28
N VAL A 380 6.57 9.80 12.33
CA VAL A 380 5.67 9.27 13.38
C VAL A 380 5.40 10.37 14.40
N THR A 381 4.21 10.97 14.34
CA THR A 381 3.73 11.86 15.40
C THR A 381 3.21 11.02 16.57
N GLY A 382 3.79 11.23 17.76
CA GLY A 382 3.60 10.37 18.94
C GLY A 382 2.25 10.46 19.65
N VAL A 383 1.15 10.66 18.90
CA VAL A 383 -0.17 10.87 19.50
C VAL A 383 -0.83 9.53 19.86
N LEU A 384 -0.41 8.98 21.00
CA LEU A 384 -1.28 8.15 21.82
C LEU A 384 -2.35 9.07 22.43
N LEU A 385 -3.56 9.06 21.86
CA LEU A 385 -4.80 9.49 22.52
C LEU A 385 -5.51 8.28 23.12
#